data_AF-A0ABD5WJW9-F1
#
_entry.id   AF-A0ABD5WJW9-F1
#
_cell.length_a   1.000
_cell.length_b   1.000
_cell.length_c   1.000
_cell.angle_alpha   90.00
_cell.angle_beta   90.00
_cell.angle_gamma   90.00
#
_symmetry.space_group_name_H-M   'P 1'
#
loop_
_entity.id
_entity.type
_entity.pdbx_description
1 polymer ?
#
loop_
_entity_poly.entity_id
_entity_poly.type
_entity_poly.pdbx_seq_one_letter_code
_entity_poly.pdbx_strand_id
1 'polypeptide(L)'
;MNLQDVQVVVNYDLPWNPMRIVQRVGRIDRIGNTDDKFVHNFFPDGDIEAAIKLLERLQAKISDIALIVGKENNILDPNENAAREGRD
;
A
#
# COMPACT_ATOMS: atom_id res chain seq x y z
N MET A 1 -5.52 11.42 -14.61
CA MET A 1 -6.70 11.78 -13.79
C MET A 1 -6.25 12.38 -12.46
N ASN A 2 -7.05 13.29 -11.93
CA ASN A 2 -6.85 13.97 -10.65
C ASN A 2 -8.03 13.61 -9.74
N LEU A 3 -7.78 13.01 -8.57
CA LEU A 3 -8.79 12.47 -7.66
C LEU A 3 -8.56 12.99 -6.22
N GLN A 4 -8.13 14.24 -6.07
CA GLN A 4 -7.72 14.80 -4.77
C GLN A 4 -8.84 14.90 -3.73
N ASP A 5 -10.10 14.98 -4.18
CA ASP A 5 -11.28 15.01 -3.31
C ASP A 5 -11.69 13.61 -2.82
N VAL A 6 -11.03 12.56 -3.31
CA VAL A 6 -11.28 11.18 -2.87
C VAL A 6 -10.43 10.88 -1.63
N GLN A 7 -11.03 10.18 -0.68
CA GLN A 7 -10.38 9.78 0.57
C GLN A 7 -9.96 8.31 0.59
N VAL A 8 -10.55 7.46 -0.25
CA VAL A 8 -10.31 6.00 -0.22
C VAL A 8 -9.89 5.50 -1.60
N VAL A 9 -8.83 4.69 -1.64
CA VAL A 9 -8.45 3.90 -2.83
C VAL A 9 -8.43 2.42 -2.48
N VAL A 10 -8.99 1.61 -3.38
CA VAL A 10 -9.02 0.15 -3.25
C VAL A 10 -8.29 -0.45 -4.45
N ASN A 11 -7.17 -1.13 -4.20
CA ASN A 11 -6.37 -1.81 -5.20
C ASN A 11 -6.74 -3.29 -5.25
N TYR A 12 -7.41 -3.73 -6.31
CA TYR A 12 -7.74 -5.15 -6.54
C TYR A 12 -6.55 -5.98 -7.01
N ASP A 13 -5.45 -5.32 -7.38
CA ASP A 13 -4.22 -5.94 -7.87
C ASP A 13 -2.99 -5.36 -7.18
N LEU A 14 -2.00 -6.22 -6.98
CA LEU A 14 -0.68 -5.83 -6.51
C LEU A 14 0.34 -5.93 -7.64
N PRO A 15 0.75 -4.80 -8.25
CA PRO A 15 1.69 -4.81 -9.34
C PRO A 15 3.11 -5.10 -8.85
N TRP A 16 3.84 -5.95 -9.57
CA TRP A 16 5.26 -6.26 -9.35
C TRP A 16 6.18 -5.03 -9.29
N ASN A 17 5.79 -3.94 -9.95
CA ASN A 17 6.50 -2.67 -9.89
C ASN A 17 5.85 -1.76 -8.83
N PRO A 18 6.50 -1.53 -7.68
CA PRO A 18 5.94 -0.74 -6.58
C PRO A 18 5.68 0.72 -6.94
N MET A 19 6.39 1.26 -7.93
CA MET A 19 6.14 2.62 -8.41
C MET A 19 4.72 2.80 -8.92
N ARG A 20 4.06 1.73 -9.40
CA ARG A 20 2.66 1.80 -9.79
C ARG A 20 1.74 2.05 -8.59
N ILE A 21 2.03 1.45 -7.43
CA ILE A 21 1.27 1.67 -6.18
C ILE A 21 1.49 3.10 -5.69
N VAL A 22 2.74 3.55 -5.62
CA VAL A 22 3.09 4.92 -5.21
C VAL A 22 2.39 5.96 -6.09
N GLN A 23 2.38 5.74 -7.41
CA GLN A 23 1.70 6.64 -8.34
C GLN A 23 0.18 6.62 -8.21
N ARG A 24 -0.43 5.50 -7.80
CA ARG A 24 -1.88 5.41 -7.51
C ARG A 24 -2.23 6.21 -6.27
N VAL A 25 -1.49 6.02 -5.18
CA VAL A 25 -1.67 6.79 -3.94
C VAL A 25 -1.48 8.29 -4.19
N GLY A 26 -0.45 8.66 -4.97
CA GLY A 26 -0.22 10.06 -5.37
C GLY A 26 -1.32 10.70 -6.24
N ARG A 27 -2.35 9.95 -6.68
CA ARG A 27 -3.55 10.51 -7.33
C ARG A 27 -4.56 11.08 -6.33
N ILE A 28 -4.58 10.56 -5.11
CA ILE A 28 -5.50 10.95 -4.03
C ILE A 28 -4.79 11.73 -2.91
N ASP A 29 -3.51 11.46 -2.67
CA ASP A 29 -2.67 12.11 -1.67
C ASP A 29 -1.63 13.02 -2.33
N ARG A 30 -1.81 14.34 -2.19
CA ARG A 30 -0.84 15.35 -2.64
C ARG A 30 -0.33 16.16 -1.44
N ILE A 31 0.91 16.62 -1.55
CA ILE A 31 1.54 17.51 -0.56
C ILE A 31 0.64 18.75 -0.35
N GLY A 32 0.19 18.93 0.89
CA GLY A 32 -0.71 20.02 1.29
C GLY A 32 -2.16 19.62 1.48
N ASN A 33 -2.56 18.39 1.15
CA ASN A 33 -3.86 17.86 1.53
C ASN A 33 -3.88 17.53 3.03
N THR A 34 -4.90 18.00 3.76
CA THR A 34 -5.06 17.80 5.20
C THR A 34 -6.00 16.65 5.55
N ASP A 35 -6.73 16.12 4.56
CA ASP A 35 -7.68 15.05 4.78
C ASP A 35 -6.99 13.70 4.96
N ASP A 36 -7.50 12.88 5.87
CA ASP A 36 -7.08 11.50 6.02
C ASP A 36 -7.35 10.70 4.74
N LYS A 37 -6.36 9.90 4.32
CA LYS A 37 -6.42 9.04 3.14
C LYS A 37 -6.28 7.58 3.52
N PHE A 38 -7.14 6.74 2.98
CA PHE A 38 -7.20 5.31 3.24
C PHE A 38 -6.84 4.52 1.96
N VAL A 39 -5.90 3.57 2.09
CA VAL A 39 -5.42 2.73 0.99
C VAL A 39 -5.67 1.27 1.36
N HIS A 40 -6.55 0.60 0.64
CA HIS A 40 -6.81 -0.84 0.80
C HIS A 40 -6.23 -1.61 -0.37
N ASN A 41 -5.61 -2.77 -0.09
CA ASN A 41 -5.03 -3.64 -1.10
C ASN A 41 -5.59 -5.06 -0.96
N PHE A 42 -5.94 -5.68 -2.09
CA PHE A 42 -6.22 -7.11 -2.14
C PHE A 42 -4.90 -7.86 -2.24
N PHE A 43 -4.71 -8.82 -1.34
CA PHE A 43 -3.51 -9.63 -1.25
C PHE A 43 -3.74 -10.98 -1.97
N PRO A 44 -2.69 -11.55 -2.60
CA PRO A 44 -2.78 -12.89 -3.16
C PRO A 44 -3.06 -13.93 -2.05
N ASP A 45 -3.70 -15.03 -2.42
CA ASP A 45 -3.88 -16.18 -1.53
C ASP A 45 -2.54 -16.69 -0.99
N GLY A 46 -2.57 -17.28 0.20
CA GLY A 46 -1.37 -17.70 0.93
C GLY A 46 -0.46 -18.64 0.14
N ASP A 47 -1.02 -19.56 -0.66
CA ASP A 47 -0.25 -20.48 -1.50
C ASP A 47 0.52 -19.74 -2.61
N ILE A 48 -0.11 -18.73 -3.21
CA ILE A 48 0.51 -17.89 -4.23
C ILE A 48 1.61 -17.07 -3.57
N GLU A 49 1.31 -16.40 -2.46
CA GLU A 49 2.30 -15.59 -1.73
C GLU A 49 3.51 -16.43 -1.29
N ALA A 50 3.30 -17.65 -0.79
CA ALA A 50 4.38 -18.55 -0.40
C ALA A 50 5.27 -18.95 -1.60
N ALA A 51 4.68 -19.13 -2.79
CA ALA A 51 5.41 -19.50 -3.99
C ALA A 51 6.25 -18.35 -4.56
N ILE A 52 5.74 -17.12 -4.52
CA ILE A 52 6.38 -15.99 -5.23
C ILE A 52 6.96 -14.90 -4.33
N LYS A 53 6.61 -14.89 -3.05
CA LYS A 53 7.02 -13.91 -2.03
C LYS A 53 6.79 -12.46 -2.49
N LEU A 54 5.62 -12.20 -3.06
CA LEU A 54 5.32 -10.93 -3.73
C LEU A 54 5.34 -9.78 -2.72
N LEU A 55 4.78 -9.99 -1.53
CA LEU A 55 4.69 -8.96 -0.50
C LEU A 55 6.04 -8.61 0.07
N GLU A 56 6.84 -9.62 0.40
CA GLU A 56 8.21 -9.45 0.90
C GLU A 56 9.04 -8.61 -0.11
N ARG A 57 8.96 -8.95 -1.40
CA ARG A 57 9.68 -8.26 -2.47
C ARG A 57 9.18 -6.83 -2.68
N LEU A 58 7.87 -6.61 -2.59
CA LEU A 58 7.30 -5.27 -2.75
C LEU A 58 7.65 -4.37 -1.58
N GLN A 59 7.55 -4.87 -0.35
CA GLN A 59 7.94 -4.10 0.85
C GLN A 59 9.40 -3.71 0.82
N ALA A 60 10.31 -4.64 0.50
CA ALA A 60 11.74 -4.33 0.38
C ALA A 60 11.98 -3.18 -0.61
N LYS A 61 11.39 -3.26 -1.81
CA LYS A 61 11.54 -2.22 -2.83
C LYS A 61 10.89 -0.89 -2.43
N ILE A 62 9.75 -0.91 -1.75
CA ILE A 62 9.08 0.31 -1.28
C ILE A 62 9.91 0.98 -0.20
N SER A 63 10.47 0.22 0.74
CA SER A 63 11.38 0.74 1.76
C SER A 63 12.62 1.40 1.14
N ASP A 64 13.21 0.78 0.12
CA ASP A 64 14.32 1.38 -0.63
C ASP A 64 13.92 2.72 -1.27
N ILE A 65 12.72 2.80 -1.85
CA ILE A 65 12.19 4.03 -2.44
C ILE A 65 11.88 5.07 -1.35
N ALA A 66 11.27 4.67 -0.24
CA ALA A 66 10.88 5.57 0.86
C ALA A 66 12.11 6.19 1.53
N LEU A 67 13.19 5.43 1.70
CA LEU A 67 14.47 5.93 2.19
C LEU A 67 15.06 7.03 1.30
N ILE A 68 14.85 6.93 -0.02
CA ILE A 68 15.30 7.93 -1.00
C ILE A 68 14.36 9.14 -1.05
N VAL A 69 13.05 8.93 -0.84
CA VAL A 69 12.00 9.96 -1.00
C VAL A 69 11.72 10.73 0.30
N GLY A 70 12.14 10.22 1.46
CA GLY A 70 12.12 10.96 2.73
C GLY A 70 10.73 11.20 3.32
N LYS A 71 9.71 10.40 2.96
CA LYS A 71 8.34 10.54 3.48
C LYS A 71 7.86 9.21 4.07
N GLU A 72 7.66 9.20 5.38
CA GLU A 72 7.02 8.12 6.13
C GLU A 72 5.52 8.06 5.79
N ASN A 73 5.20 7.58 4.59
CA ASN A 73 3.81 7.26 4.25
C ASN A 73 3.61 5.76 4.47
N ASN A 74 2.56 5.43 5.23
CA ASN A 74 2.10 4.09 5.56
C ASN A 74 1.51 3.40 4.30
N ILE A 75 2.35 3.13 3.29
CA ILE A 75 1.94 2.64 1.96
C ILE A 75 1.41 1.20 2.04
N LEU A 76 1.87 0.44 3.02
CA LEU A 76 1.49 -0.94 3.30
C LEU A 76 1.43 -1.13 4.82
N ASP A 77 0.36 -0.69 5.49
CA ASP A 77 0.23 -0.96 6.94
C ASP A 77 0.04 -2.47 7.17
N PRO A 78 0.95 -3.15 7.91
CA PRO A 78 0.85 -4.58 8.19
C PRO A 78 -0.08 -4.91 9.37
N ASN A 79 -0.60 -3.93 10.13
CA ASN A 79 -1.36 -4.17 11.38
C ASN A 79 -2.79 -4.70 11.18
N GLU A 80 -3.22 -4.99 9.96
CA GLU A 80 -4.50 -5.67 9.71
C GLU A 80 -4.51 -7.14 10.17
N ASN A 81 -3.34 -7.71 10.48
CA ASN A 81 -3.23 -9.09 10.98
C ASN A 81 -3.43 -9.22 12.51
N ALA A 82 -3.24 -8.15 13.29
CA ALA A 82 -3.43 -8.20 14.75
C ALA A 82 -4.92 -8.18 15.17
N ALA A 83 -5.84 -7.80 14.27
CA ALA A 83 -7.27 -7.73 14.56
C ALA A 83 -8.01 -9.08 14.44
N ARG A 84 -7.31 -10.15 14.03
CA ARG A 84 -7.89 -11.50 13.82
C ARG A 84 -7.57 -12.52 14.91
N GLU A 85 -6.70 -12.21 15.88
CA GLU A 85 -6.34 -13.14 16.98
C GLU A 85 -7.01 -12.79 18.33
N GLY A 86 -7.93 -11.81 18.38
CA GLY A 86 -8.61 -11.38 19.60
C GLY A 86 -10.08 -11.79 19.73
N ARG A 87 -10.58 -12.65 18.85
CA ARG A 87 -11.92 -13.26 18.94
C ARG A 87 -11.80 -14.72 18.55
N ASP A 88 -11.30 -15.52 19.50
CA ASP A 88 -11.77 -16.86 19.87
C ASP A 88 -10.97 -17.36 21.09
#